data_AF-A0A7R7VNI2-F1
#
_entry.id   AF-A0A7R7VNI2-F1
#
_cell.length_a   1.000
_cell.length_b   1.000
_cell.length_c   1.000
_cell.angle_alpha   90.00
_cell.angle_beta   90.00
_cell.angle_gamma   90.00
#
_symmetry.space_group_name_H-M   'P 1'
#
loop_
_entity.id
_entity.type
_entity.pdbx_description
1 polymer ?
#
loop_
_entity_poly.entity_id
_entity_poly.type
_entity_poly.pdbx_seq_one_letter_code
_entity_poly.pdbx_strand_id
1 'polypeptide(L)'
;MKLLTSLTTTLLATAATASPLISRASSDEAITTKKFHLKTTASDASAHNNLYVYAYHTGAGLNDAVLSANADDASKAFVNGTNVQFDLGTPFPWGVNMVGATNYGAWQPVQINTGYGTSGFELDNAHLKWSEQNGFGGWLVCDWVHNAPQLFYLYEPIKADVPSSCSKVELQAVYL
;
A
#
# COMPACT_ATOMS: atom_id res chain seq x y z
N MET A 1 -36.18 54.99 -45.33
CA MET A 1 -36.74 54.51 -44.06
C MET A 1 -36.07 53.18 -43.73
N LYS A 2 -35.21 53.15 -42.70
CA LYS A 2 -35.40 52.40 -41.42
C LYS A 2 -35.24 50.88 -41.61
N LEU A 3 -34.39 50.14 -40.91
CA LEU A 3 -33.53 50.39 -39.76
C LEU A 3 -32.47 49.27 -39.72
N LEU A 4 -31.20 49.61 -39.46
CA LEU A 4 -30.16 48.65 -39.09
C LEU A 4 -30.46 48.06 -37.71
N THR A 5 -30.11 46.80 -37.47
CA THR A 5 -29.78 46.30 -36.13
C THR A 5 -28.98 45.01 -36.25
N SER A 6 -27.65 45.12 -36.30
CA SER A 6 -26.73 44.00 -36.06
C SER A 6 -26.25 44.12 -34.62
N LEU A 7 -26.61 43.15 -33.78
CA LEU A 7 -26.16 43.02 -32.40
C LEU A 7 -24.71 42.53 -32.40
N THR A 8 -23.75 43.43 -32.16
CA THR A 8 -22.37 43.05 -31.86
C THR A 8 -22.28 42.57 -30.42
N THR A 9 -22.27 41.25 -30.23
CA THR A 9 -22.01 40.64 -28.92
C THR A 9 -20.50 40.65 -28.68
N THR A 10 -20.02 41.53 -27.82
CA THR A 10 -18.61 41.57 -27.39
C THR A 10 -18.37 40.46 -26.37
N LEU A 11 -17.59 39.46 -26.76
CA LEU A 11 -17.13 38.40 -25.86
C LEU A 11 -15.97 38.94 -25.02
N LEU A 12 -16.21 39.24 -23.74
CA LEU A 12 -15.13 39.48 -22.78
C LEU A 12 -14.53 38.12 -22.36
N ALA A 13 -13.43 37.72 -23.00
CA ALA A 13 -12.61 36.61 -22.52
C ALA A 13 -11.77 37.10 -21.33
N THR A 14 -12.21 36.81 -20.11
CA THR A 14 -11.38 36.96 -18.91
C THR A 14 -10.40 35.78 -18.87
N ALA A 15 -9.13 36.05 -19.16
CA ALA A 15 -8.06 35.08 -18.93
C ALA A 15 -7.83 34.97 -17.42
N ALA A 16 -8.47 34.00 -16.77
CA ALA A 16 -8.13 33.61 -15.41
C ALA A 16 -6.77 32.90 -15.44
N THR A 17 -5.71 33.59 -15.01
CA THR A 17 -4.41 32.96 -14.76
C THR A 17 -4.53 32.16 -13.47
N ALA A 18 -4.84 30.86 -13.59
CA ALA A 18 -4.74 29.93 -12.49
C ALA A 18 -3.26 29.84 -12.08
N SER A 19 -2.88 30.54 -11.01
CA SER A 19 -1.62 30.27 -10.32
C SER A 19 -1.76 28.89 -9.67
N PRO A 20 -0.83 27.95 -9.85
CA PRO A 20 -0.86 26.73 -9.07
C PRO A 20 -0.65 27.14 -7.61
N LEU A 21 -1.71 27.04 -6.82
CA LEU A 21 -1.58 27.02 -5.37
C LEU A 21 -0.83 25.73 -5.06
N ILE A 22 0.48 25.84 -4.88
CA ILE A 22 1.22 24.85 -4.09
C ILE A 22 0.68 25.01 -2.68
N SER A 23 -0.46 24.37 -2.43
CA SER A 23 -0.99 24.19 -1.08
C SER A 23 0.07 23.40 -0.33
N ARG A 24 0.83 24.12 0.51
CA ARG A 24 1.68 23.51 1.53
C ARG A 24 0.80 22.53 2.30
N ALA A 25 1.14 21.25 2.19
CA ALA A 25 0.55 20.22 3.05
C ALA A 25 0.75 20.65 4.50
N SER A 26 -0.35 20.95 5.17
CA SER A 26 -0.41 21.22 6.60
C SER A 26 -1.19 20.08 7.24
N SER A 27 -0.46 19.02 7.56
CA SER A 27 -0.60 18.11 8.71
C SER A 27 0.65 17.22 8.70
N ASP A 28 1.30 17.12 9.85
CA ASP A 28 2.64 16.55 10.03
C ASP A 28 2.69 15.03 9.82
N GLU A 29 2.79 14.58 8.57
CA GLU A 29 3.45 13.32 8.26
C GLU A 29 4.42 13.53 7.10
N ALA A 30 5.69 13.75 7.44
CA ALA A 30 6.75 13.89 6.45
C ALA A 30 6.90 12.59 5.66
N ILE A 31 7.08 12.70 4.34
CA ILE A 31 7.61 11.58 3.53
C ILE A 31 8.95 11.20 4.15
N THR A 32 9.03 10.01 4.75
CA THR A 32 10.32 9.51 5.19
C THR A 32 11.01 8.90 3.98
N THR A 33 12.10 9.52 3.54
CA THR A 33 12.95 8.97 2.49
C THR A 33 13.83 7.82 2.99
N LYS A 34 13.82 7.52 4.30
CA LYS A 34 14.52 6.35 4.84
C LYS A 34 13.82 5.09 4.33
N LYS A 35 14.55 4.36 3.49
CA LYS A 35 14.11 3.08 2.96
C LYS A 35 14.37 1.97 3.96
N PHE A 36 13.54 0.95 3.92
CA PHE A 36 13.67 -0.25 4.73
C PHE A 36 13.17 -1.47 3.94
N HIS A 37 13.55 -2.65 4.39
CA HIS A 37 12.88 -3.89 4.01
C HIS A 37 11.85 -4.27 5.07
N LEU A 38 10.73 -4.86 4.65
CA LEU A 38 9.78 -5.48 5.58
C LEU A 38 10.16 -6.94 5.76
N LYS A 39 10.33 -7.37 7.01
CA LYS A 39 10.74 -8.71 7.41
C LYS A 39 9.73 -9.30 8.38
N THR A 40 9.38 -10.57 8.22
CA THR A 40 8.51 -11.27 9.17
C THR A 40 9.22 -11.67 10.45
N THR A 41 8.52 -11.53 11.57
CA THR A 41 8.97 -11.93 12.90
C THR A 41 7.80 -12.52 13.72
N ALA A 42 8.11 -13.05 14.90
CA ALA A 42 7.13 -13.46 15.91
C ALA A 42 6.09 -14.51 15.43
N SER A 43 6.46 -15.36 14.48
CA SER A 43 5.64 -16.53 14.12
C SER A 43 5.96 -17.75 14.99
N ASP A 44 4.91 -18.49 15.37
CA ASP A 44 5.02 -19.84 15.95
C ASP A 44 5.56 -20.86 14.93
N ALA A 45 5.39 -20.61 13.63
CA ALA A 45 5.98 -21.39 12.56
C ALA A 45 7.33 -20.78 12.17
N SER A 46 8.43 -21.42 12.57
CA SER A 46 9.78 -20.89 12.33
C SER A 46 10.09 -20.61 10.86
N ALA A 47 9.49 -21.38 9.94
CA ALA A 47 9.62 -21.20 8.50
C ALA A 47 9.04 -19.88 7.98
N HIS A 48 8.11 -19.25 8.72
CA HIS A 48 7.52 -17.96 8.38
C HIS A 48 8.21 -16.77 9.05
N ASN A 49 9.31 -16.99 9.77
CA ASN A 49 10.16 -15.92 10.31
C ASN A 49 11.33 -15.62 9.37
N ASN A 50 11.83 -14.39 9.43
CA ASN A 50 12.96 -13.90 8.62
C ASN A 50 12.73 -13.97 7.11
N LEU A 51 11.48 -13.82 6.68
CA LEU A 51 11.13 -13.69 5.27
C LEU A 51 10.93 -12.21 4.94
N TYR A 52 11.45 -11.78 3.79
CA TYR A 52 11.42 -10.40 3.34
C TYR A 52 10.37 -10.21 2.24
N VAL A 53 9.59 -9.14 2.35
CA VAL A 53 8.53 -8.82 1.40
C VAL A 53 9.11 -8.29 0.09
N TYR A 54 8.59 -8.79 -1.03
CA TYR A 54 8.86 -8.27 -2.36
C TYR A 54 7.61 -8.26 -3.25
N ALA A 55 7.64 -7.42 -4.28
CA ALA A 55 6.57 -7.31 -5.27
C ALA A 55 6.71 -8.41 -6.33
N TYR A 56 5.88 -9.46 -6.25
CA TYR A 56 5.81 -10.51 -7.25
C TYR A 56 4.86 -10.10 -8.38
N HIS A 57 5.39 -9.87 -9.57
CA HIS A 57 4.63 -9.37 -10.71
C HIS A 57 3.60 -10.39 -11.23
N THR A 58 2.32 -10.01 -11.14
CA THR A 58 1.18 -10.83 -11.60
C THR A 58 0.51 -10.24 -12.84
N GLY A 59 0.79 -8.98 -13.19
CA GLY A 59 0.27 -8.33 -14.38
C GLY A 59 0.56 -6.83 -14.42
N ALA A 60 0.05 -6.16 -15.45
CA ALA A 60 0.31 -4.74 -15.67
C ALA A 60 -0.17 -3.89 -14.47
N GLY A 61 0.80 -3.35 -13.72
CA GLY A 61 0.54 -2.56 -12.52
C GLY A 61 0.06 -3.36 -11.31
N LEU A 62 0.18 -4.69 -11.35
CA LEU A 62 -0.29 -5.60 -10.31
C LEU A 62 0.85 -6.47 -9.79
N ASN A 63 1.00 -6.51 -8.47
CA ASN A 63 1.89 -7.44 -7.79
C ASN A 63 1.25 -7.98 -6.52
N ASP A 64 1.48 -9.25 -6.24
CA ASP A 64 1.20 -9.80 -4.92
C ASP A 64 2.40 -9.53 -3.99
N ALA A 65 2.14 -9.30 -2.70
CA ALA A 65 3.18 -9.19 -1.70
C ALA A 65 3.64 -10.61 -1.30
N VAL A 66 4.74 -11.06 -1.89
CA VAL A 66 5.32 -12.39 -1.65
C VAL A 66 6.54 -12.25 -0.74
N LEU A 67 6.95 -13.33 -0.08
CA LEU A 67 8.06 -13.32 0.85
C LEU A 67 9.19 -14.29 0.43
N SER A 68 10.43 -13.85 0.62
CA SER A 68 11.64 -14.64 0.34
C SER A 68 12.55 -14.69 1.57
N ALA A 69 13.21 -15.82 1.81
CA ALA A 69 14.27 -15.89 2.81
C ALA A 69 15.55 -15.14 2.38
N ASN A 70 15.69 -14.84 1.09
CA ASN A 70 16.80 -14.08 0.55
C ASN A 70 16.53 -12.58 0.66
N ALA A 71 17.35 -11.87 1.45
CA ALA A 71 17.21 -10.43 1.63
C ALA A 71 17.48 -9.64 0.33
N ASP A 72 18.24 -10.18 -0.62
CA ASP A 72 18.52 -9.51 -1.89
C ASP A 72 17.28 -9.42 -2.80
N ASP A 73 16.28 -10.28 -2.59
CA ASP A 73 15.01 -10.22 -3.32
C ASP A 73 14.08 -9.12 -2.76
N ALA A 74 14.37 -8.63 -1.56
CA ALA A 74 13.48 -7.75 -0.81
C ALA A 74 13.26 -6.42 -1.54
N SER A 75 11.98 -6.04 -1.71
CA SER A 75 11.66 -4.72 -2.25
C SER A 75 11.91 -3.65 -1.19
N LYS A 76 12.35 -2.47 -1.63
CA LYS A 76 12.67 -1.34 -0.75
C LYS A 76 11.40 -0.54 -0.47
N ALA A 77 10.92 -0.56 0.75
CA ALA A 77 9.75 0.18 1.17
C ALA A 77 10.12 1.54 1.80
N PHE A 78 9.17 2.46 1.82
CA PHE A 78 9.23 3.73 2.53
C PHE A 78 7.80 4.16 2.93
N VAL A 79 7.71 5.07 3.89
CA VAL A 79 6.42 5.61 4.37
C VAL A 79 6.21 7.01 3.78
N ASN A 80 5.01 7.25 3.25
CA ASN A 80 4.56 8.50 2.64
C ASN A 80 3.19 8.87 3.23
N GLY A 81 3.18 9.75 4.24
CA GLY A 81 2.00 9.89 5.10
C GLY A 81 1.68 8.57 5.79
N THR A 82 0.41 8.19 5.81
CA THR A 82 -0.05 6.89 6.35
C THR A 82 -0.05 5.80 5.29
N ASN A 83 0.61 6.00 4.15
CA ASN A 83 0.75 5.01 3.09
C ASN A 83 2.14 4.37 3.14
N VAL A 84 2.22 3.07 2.87
CA VAL A 84 3.49 2.38 2.61
C VAL A 84 3.65 2.19 1.11
N GLN A 85 4.81 2.56 0.59
CA GLN A 85 5.13 2.47 -0.83
C GLN A 85 6.46 1.75 -1.04
N PHE A 86 6.63 1.17 -2.23
CA PHE A 86 7.82 0.46 -2.64
C PHE A 86 8.51 1.19 -3.79
N ASP A 87 9.84 1.30 -3.69
CA ASP A 87 10.71 1.75 -4.75
C ASP A 87 11.07 0.58 -5.66
N LEU A 88 10.32 0.43 -6.74
CA LEU A 88 10.54 -0.58 -7.78
C LEU A 88 11.30 -0.03 -9.00
N GLY A 89 11.94 1.15 -8.88
CA GLY A 89 12.75 1.72 -9.97
C GLY A 89 11.97 2.30 -11.15
N THR A 90 10.71 2.69 -10.95
CA THR A 90 9.82 3.23 -11.98
C THR A 90 9.39 4.67 -11.67
N PRO A 91 8.92 5.46 -12.66
CA PRO A 91 8.49 6.85 -12.42
C PRO A 91 7.12 6.99 -11.74
N PHE A 92 6.39 5.90 -11.52
CA PHE A 92 5.10 5.88 -10.85
C PHE A 92 5.18 5.17 -9.50
N PRO A 93 4.30 5.52 -8.55
CA PRO A 93 4.30 4.94 -7.21
C PRO A 93 3.77 3.50 -7.20
N TRP A 94 4.24 2.71 -6.24
CA TRP A 94 3.76 1.36 -5.95
C TRP A 94 3.38 1.26 -4.47
N GLY A 95 2.09 1.24 -4.18
CA GLY A 95 1.59 1.28 -2.81
C GLY A 95 1.17 -0.10 -2.31
N VAL A 96 1.30 -0.32 -1.01
CA VAL A 96 0.63 -1.45 -0.34
C VAL A 96 -0.87 -1.29 -0.54
N ASN A 97 -1.51 -2.29 -1.13
CA ASN A 97 -2.95 -2.35 -1.31
C ASN A 97 -3.52 -3.45 -0.43
N MET A 98 -4.34 -3.05 0.53
CA MET A 98 -5.13 -3.96 1.37
C MET A 98 -6.38 -4.32 0.57
N VAL A 99 -6.41 -5.53 -0.02
CA VAL A 99 -7.54 -5.96 -0.85
C VAL A 99 -8.80 -5.99 0.00
N GLY A 100 -9.83 -5.25 -0.42
CA GLY A 100 -11.04 -5.06 0.37
C GLY A 100 -11.67 -6.39 0.80
N ALA A 101 -12.10 -6.48 2.06
CA ALA A 101 -12.78 -7.64 2.59
C ALA A 101 -14.03 -7.91 1.76
N THR A 102 -14.03 -9.01 1.00
CA THR A 102 -15.28 -9.60 0.54
C THR A 102 -15.94 -10.17 1.79
N ASN A 103 -17.25 -9.99 1.99
CA ASN A 103 -18.00 -10.41 3.19
C ASN A 103 -17.94 -11.92 3.53
N TYR A 104 -17.06 -12.67 2.86
CA TYR A 104 -16.88 -14.11 2.87
C TYR A 104 -15.45 -14.53 3.27
N GLY A 105 -14.50 -13.60 3.45
CA GLY A 105 -13.11 -13.92 3.78
C GLY A 105 -12.62 -13.24 5.05
N ALA A 106 -12.32 -14.02 6.08
CA ALA A 106 -11.75 -13.56 7.36
C ALA A 106 -10.26 -13.16 7.28
N TRP A 107 -9.66 -13.30 6.10
CA TRP A 107 -8.34 -12.80 5.75
C TRP A 107 -8.31 -12.47 4.25
N GLN A 108 -7.46 -11.53 3.86
CA GLN A 108 -7.37 -11.05 2.48
C GLN A 108 -5.90 -10.88 2.05
N PRO A 109 -5.60 -11.03 0.75
CA PRO A 109 -4.25 -10.86 0.24
C PRO A 109 -3.80 -9.41 0.38
N VAL A 110 -2.49 -9.25 0.57
CA VAL A 110 -1.82 -7.96 0.49
C VAL A 110 -1.15 -7.86 -0.88
N GLN A 111 -1.31 -6.71 -1.52
CA GLN A 111 -0.76 -6.46 -2.85
C GLN A 111 0.16 -5.24 -2.84
N ILE A 112 0.99 -5.12 -3.88
CA ILE A 112 1.87 -3.98 -4.13
C ILE A 112 1.56 -3.47 -5.54
N ASN A 113 0.54 -2.64 -5.67
CA ASN A 113 0.01 -2.25 -6.99
C ASN A 113 0.39 -0.82 -7.34
N THR A 114 0.32 -0.47 -8.63
CA THR A 114 0.54 0.89 -9.10
C THR A 114 -0.44 1.86 -8.43
N GLY A 115 0.07 2.97 -7.91
CA GLY A 115 -0.69 3.98 -7.18
C GLY A 115 -0.14 4.23 -5.78
N TYR A 116 -0.80 5.11 -5.03
CA TYR A 116 -0.36 5.44 -3.66
C TYR A 116 -0.67 4.35 -2.63
N GLY A 117 -1.52 3.39 -2.97
CA GLY A 117 -1.93 2.31 -2.06
C GLY A 117 -3.01 2.74 -1.06
N THR A 118 -3.24 1.87 -0.08
CA THR A 118 -4.16 2.09 1.04
C THR A 118 -3.48 2.93 2.12
N SER A 119 -4.24 3.82 2.76
CA SER A 119 -3.79 4.64 3.89
C SER A 119 -4.10 3.97 5.24
N GLY A 120 -3.60 4.55 6.33
CA GLY A 120 -3.82 4.07 7.69
C GLY A 120 -2.74 3.11 8.21
N PHE A 121 -1.55 3.15 7.63
CA PHE A 121 -0.37 2.46 8.14
C PHE A 121 0.38 3.31 9.17
N GLU A 122 0.99 2.63 10.13
CA GLU A 122 1.90 3.23 11.10
C GLU A 122 3.10 2.31 11.35
N LEU A 123 4.25 2.91 11.69
CA LEU A 123 5.40 2.19 12.22
C LEU A 123 5.48 2.43 13.72
N ASP A 124 5.03 1.46 14.50
CA ASP A 124 5.15 1.45 15.96
C ASP A 124 6.40 0.66 16.34
N ASN A 125 7.44 1.34 16.85
CA ASN A 125 8.72 0.73 17.22
C ASN A 125 9.35 -0.10 16.07
N ALA A 126 9.24 0.39 14.83
CA ALA A 126 9.65 -0.31 13.60
C ALA A 126 8.81 -1.54 13.24
N HIS A 127 7.67 -1.79 13.89
CA HIS A 127 6.70 -2.79 13.47
C HIS A 127 5.59 -2.10 12.67
N LEU A 128 5.39 -2.55 11.43
CA LEU A 128 4.34 -2.03 10.56
C LEU A 128 2.98 -2.57 11.01
N LYS A 129 2.04 -1.66 11.24
CA LYS A 129 0.64 -1.99 11.53
C LYS A 129 -0.27 -1.23 10.56
N TRP A 130 -1.46 -1.78 10.34
CA TRP A 130 -2.56 -1.08 9.68
C TRP A 130 -3.65 -0.77 10.70
N SER A 131 -4.46 0.25 10.44
CA SER A 131 -5.47 0.72 11.39
C SER A 131 -6.50 -0.38 11.73
N GLU A 132 -6.65 -0.69 13.01
CA GLU A 132 -7.72 -1.56 13.55
C GLU A 132 -9.11 -1.02 13.22
N GLN A 133 -9.28 0.31 13.11
CA GLN A 133 -10.53 0.93 12.70
C GLN A 133 -10.93 0.56 11.26
N ASN A 134 -9.96 0.16 10.44
CA ASN A 134 -10.19 -0.36 9.09
C ASN A 134 -10.38 -1.90 9.08
N GLY A 135 -10.44 -2.54 10.25
CA GLY A 135 -10.65 -3.97 10.44
C GLY A 135 -9.36 -4.81 10.43
N PHE A 136 -8.20 -4.20 10.68
CA PHE A 136 -6.94 -4.93 10.77
C PHE A 136 -6.88 -5.81 12.02
N GLY A 137 -6.83 -7.13 11.83
CA GLY A 137 -6.68 -8.14 12.90
C GLY A 137 -5.29 -8.75 13.01
N GLY A 138 -4.29 -8.18 12.32
CA GLY A 138 -2.91 -8.65 12.28
C GLY A 138 -2.46 -9.23 10.93
N TRP A 139 -1.15 -9.46 10.81
CA TRP A 139 -0.54 -10.03 9.61
C TRP A 139 -0.59 -11.56 9.61
N LEU A 140 -0.66 -12.12 8.41
CA LEU A 140 -0.72 -13.55 8.19
C LEU A 140 0.21 -13.90 7.02
N VAL A 141 0.99 -14.95 7.17
CA VAL A 141 1.78 -15.55 6.08
C VAL A 141 1.21 -16.91 5.78
N CYS A 142 1.03 -17.23 4.50
CA CYS A 142 0.54 -18.52 4.04
C CYS A 142 1.41 -19.06 2.91
N ASP A 143 1.71 -20.35 2.92
CA ASP A 143 2.18 -21.04 1.71
C ASP A 143 1.04 -21.05 0.68
N TRP A 144 1.25 -20.41 -0.47
CA TRP A 144 0.19 -20.13 -1.45
C TRP A 144 0.63 -20.38 -2.90
N VAL A 145 -0.13 -19.85 -3.87
CA VAL A 145 -0.11 -20.24 -5.29
C VAL A 145 1.18 -19.93 -6.05
N HIS A 146 2.10 -19.13 -5.49
CA HIS A 146 3.34 -18.73 -6.16
C HIS A 146 4.55 -19.61 -5.84
N ASN A 147 4.35 -20.77 -5.19
CA ASN A 147 5.43 -21.62 -4.66
C ASN A 147 6.37 -20.87 -3.68
N ALA A 148 5.86 -19.81 -3.09
CA ALA A 148 6.53 -18.99 -2.09
C ALA A 148 5.47 -18.52 -1.07
N PRO A 149 5.87 -18.28 0.19
CA PRO A 149 4.96 -17.71 1.17
C PRO A 149 4.44 -16.35 0.70
N GLN A 150 3.16 -16.09 0.89
CA GLN A 150 2.50 -14.84 0.50
C GLN A 150 1.93 -14.14 1.72
N LEU A 151 1.92 -12.81 1.69
CA LEU A 151 1.45 -11.95 2.75
C LEU A 151 -0.07 -11.72 2.62
N PHE A 152 -0.74 -11.89 3.75
CA PHE A 152 -2.16 -11.66 3.97
C PHE A 152 -2.34 -10.83 5.24
N TYR A 153 -3.55 -10.34 5.44
CA TYR A 153 -3.97 -9.77 6.72
C TYR A 153 -5.27 -10.41 7.19
N LEU A 154 -5.45 -10.50 8.51
CA LEU A 154 -6.69 -10.93 9.13
C LEU A 154 -7.69 -9.78 9.16
N TYR A 155 -8.94 -10.04 8.82
CA TYR A 155 -10.03 -9.08 8.92
C TYR A 155 -10.84 -9.34 10.19
N GLU A 156 -10.58 -8.57 11.24
CA GLU A 156 -11.08 -8.83 12.60
C GLU A 156 -12.60 -8.97 12.75
N PRO A 157 -13.45 -8.21 12.01
CA PRO A 157 -14.90 -8.35 12.13
C PRO A 157 -15.45 -9.76 11.83
N ILE A 158 -14.62 -10.66 11.28
CA ILE A 158 -14.96 -12.06 11.00
C ILE A 158 -13.95 -12.98 11.70
N LYS A 159 -14.43 -13.95 12.48
CA LYS A 159 -13.57 -14.97 13.07
C LYS A 159 -12.91 -15.80 11.95
N ALA A 160 -11.58 -15.81 11.92
CA ALA A 160 -10.82 -16.53 10.91
C ALA A 160 -10.59 -18.00 11.28
N ASP A 161 -10.97 -18.89 10.37
CA ASP A 161 -10.43 -20.25 10.30
C ASP A 161 -9.16 -20.20 9.44
N VAL A 162 -8.01 -20.14 10.11
CA VAL A 162 -6.69 -19.99 9.48
C VAL A 162 -6.21 -21.37 8.99
N PRO A 163 -5.87 -21.54 7.69
CA PRO A 163 -5.33 -22.79 7.18
C PRO A 163 -4.05 -23.22 7.90
N SER A 164 -3.77 -24.53 7.97
CA SER A 164 -2.56 -25.04 8.64
C SER A 164 -1.25 -24.62 7.95
N SER A 165 -1.30 -24.23 6.68
CA SER A 165 -0.17 -23.66 5.95
C SER A 165 0.07 -22.18 6.25
N CYS A 166 -0.73 -21.58 7.15
CA CYS A 166 -0.63 -20.18 7.50
C CYS A 166 -0.21 -20.00 8.96
N SER A 167 0.48 -18.88 9.24
CA SER A 167 0.77 -18.46 10.61
C SER A 167 0.64 -16.95 10.76
N LYS A 168 0.22 -16.50 11.94
CA LYS A 168 0.32 -15.09 12.31
C LYS A 168 1.78 -14.67 12.38
N VAL A 169 2.05 -13.42 11.99
CA VAL A 169 3.40 -12.83 12.02
C VAL A 169 3.30 -11.37 12.46
N GLU A 170 4.44 -10.79 12.79
CA GLU A 170 4.65 -9.34 12.78
C GLU A 170 5.47 -8.95 11.54
N LEU A 171 5.34 -7.71 11.09
CA LEU A 171 6.18 -7.14 10.04
C LEU A 171 7.09 -6.06 10.63
N GLN A 172 8.39 -6.33 10.63
CA GLN A 172 9.41 -5.42 11.11
C GLN A 172 10.08 -4.68 9.93
N ALA A 173 10.17 -3.37 10.03
CA ALA A 173 11.00 -2.53 9.17
C ALA A 173 12.48 -2.66 9.56
N VAL A 174 13.28 -3.15 8.62
CA VAL A 174 14.74 -3.24 8.72
C VAL A 174 15.33 -2.15 7.81
N TYR A 175 15.80 -1.06 8.42
CA TYR A 175 16.32 0.11 7.68
C TYR A 175 17.60 -0.20 6.89
N LEU A 176 17.71 0.42 5.71
CA LEU A 176 18.84 0.30 4.77
C LEU A 176 19.95 1.32 5.04
#